data_AF-A0A382T6D9-F1
#
_entry.id   AF-A0A382T6D9-F1
#
_cell.length_a   1.000
_cell.length_b   1.000
_cell.length_c   1.000
_cell.angle_alpha   90.00
_cell.angle_beta   90.00
_cell.angle_gamma   90.00
#
_symmetry.space_group_name_H-M   'P 1'
#
loop_
_entity.id
_entity.type
_entity.pdbx_description
1 polymer ?
#
loop_
_entity_poly.entity_id
_entity_poly.type
_entity_poly.pdbx_seq_one_letter_code
_entity_poly.pdbx_strand_id
1 'polypeptide(L)'
;MTPATRWFTAAAVAVLALTVIAQVKAQKVPKPDFKQYKRIHQKALDLIRTGKAQTAVKFLAVVEEKLPRDVETQYMLAVAQCTLGQADAAEASVAKALKLGLPVGRIIGGSHNGLDAIRKRPLIQRLLKQHGKKPVHGPMVGSLSGTRATVWLRTADNATVQVEADTVPPTPGGKVSAVVQARREHDFVAKAVLKGLKPETKYTYTVAIDGQENQAARQQFKTFNKSGEPGKFRLAFGGG
;
A
#
# COMPACT_ATOMS: atom_id res chain seq x y z
N MET A 1 42.16 -73.24 37.88
CA MET A 1 40.90 -73.18 37.09
C MET A 1 40.42 -71.73 37.09
N THR A 2 40.49 -71.07 35.93
CA THR A 2 39.73 -69.86 35.55
C THR A 2 38.23 -70.19 35.40
N PRO A 3 37.31 -69.23 35.11
CA PRO A 3 37.22 -67.79 35.43
C PRO A 3 35.79 -67.40 35.89
N ALA A 4 35.51 -66.11 36.16
CA ALA A 4 34.43 -65.35 35.49
C ALA A 4 34.14 -63.97 36.13
N THR A 5 34.61 -62.97 35.41
CA THR A 5 34.17 -61.58 35.28
C THR A 5 32.64 -61.41 35.29
N ARG A 6 32.10 -60.40 36.00
CA ARG A 6 30.95 -59.61 35.53
C ARG A 6 31.07 -58.15 35.96
N TRP A 7 31.36 -57.32 34.96
CA TRP A 7 31.14 -55.89 34.93
C TRP A 7 29.66 -55.61 34.61
N PHE A 8 29.04 -54.61 35.24
CA PHE A 8 27.95 -53.83 34.63
C PHE A 8 27.93 -52.40 35.21
N THR A 9 28.69 -51.53 34.52
CA THR A 9 28.33 -50.18 34.06
C THR A 9 27.35 -49.33 34.88
N ALA A 10 27.87 -48.26 35.48
CA ALA A 10 27.12 -47.05 35.80
C ALA A 10 26.67 -46.35 34.50
N ALA A 11 25.37 -46.12 34.35
CA ALA A 11 24.81 -45.35 33.24
C ALA A 11 25.02 -43.85 33.49
N ALA A 12 26.00 -43.26 32.80
CA ALA A 12 26.14 -41.81 32.71
C ALA A 12 25.14 -41.28 31.67
N VAL A 13 24.09 -40.60 32.14
CA VAL A 13 23.19 -39.83 31.27
C VAL A 13 23.90 -38.54 30.89
N ALA A 14 24.58 -38.56 29.74
CA ALA A 14 25.11 -37.36 29.12
C ALA A 14 23.96 -36.60 28.44
N VAL A 15 23.50 -35.52 29.07
CA VAL A 15 22.62 -34.53 28.44
C VAL A 15 23.46 -33.77 27.41
N LEU A 16 23.44 -34.21 26.16
CA LEU A 16 23.99 -33.46 25.04
C LEU A 16 23.06 -32.29 24.73
N ALA A 17 23.37 -31.13 25.29
CA ALA A 17 22.83 -29.86 24.83
C ALA A 17 23.38 -29.59 23.42
N LEU A 18 22.66 -30.03 22.39
CA LEU A 18 22.89 -29.65 21.00
C LEU A 18 22.55 -28.16 20.84
N THR A 19 23.52 -27.30 21.14
CA THR A 19 23.51 -25.92 20.65
C THR A 19 23.66 -25.94 19.14
N VAL A 20 22.53 -25.91 18.42
CA VAL A 20 22.51 -25.62 16.99
C VAL A 20 22.88 -24.15 16.81
N ILE A 21 24.19 -23.86 16.79
CA ILE A 21 24.69 -22.60 16.23
C ILE A 21 24.53 -22.75 14.72
N ALA A 22 23.39 -22.30 14.20
CA ALA A 22 23.22 -22.13 12.77
C ALA A 22 24.29 -21.13 12.28
N GLN A 23 25.34 -21.63 11.64
CA GLN A 23 26.30 -20.80 10.92
C GLN A 23 25.56 -20.13 9.75
N VAL A 24 25.03 -18.94 9.98
CA VAL A 24 24.54 -18.08 8.91
C VAL A 24 25.77 -17.63 8.11
N LYS A 25 26.07 -18.33 7.00
CA LYS A 25 27.05 -17.84 6.02
C LYS A 25 26.68 -16.40 5.68
N ALA A 26 27.63 -15.47 5.86
CA ALA A 26 27.43 -14.07 5.55
C ALA A 26 27.02 -13.93 4.07
N GLN A 27 25.75 -13.64 3.82
CA GLN A 27 25.27 -13.40 2.46
C GLN A 27 25.95 -12.15 1.90
N LYS A 28 26.55 -12.29 0.71
CA LYS A 28 27.17 -11.19 -0.02
C LYS A 28 26.12 -10.13 -0.34
N VAL A 29 26.37 -8.89 0.08
CA VAL A 29 25.53 -7.74 -0.26
C VAL A 29 25.77 -7.39 -1.73
N PRO A 30 24.74 -7.35 -2.60
CA PRO A 30 24.91 -6.94 -3.98
C PRO A 30 25.31 -5.45 -4.05
N LYS A 31 26.02 -5.05 -5.11
CA LYS A 31 26.36 -3.64 -5.33
C LYS A 31 25.17 -2.92 -5.97
N PRO A 32 24.73 -1.75 -5.47
CA PRO A 32 23.68 -0.97 -6.13
C PRO A 32 24.12 -0.47 -7.51
N ASP A 33 23.24 -0.58 -8.51
CA ASP A 33 23.47 0.00 -9.83
C ASP A 33 22.93 1.44 -9.89
N PHE A 34 23.81 2.39 -9.61
CA PHE A 34 23.48 3.82 -9.64
C PHE A 34 23.21 4.37 -11.04
N LYS A 35 23.49 3.63 -12.12
CA LYS A 35 23.11 4.04 -13.49
C LYS A 35 21.63 3.81 -13.76
N GLN A 36 20.98 2.94 -12.97
CA GLN A 36 19.59 2.56 -13.15
C GLN A 36 18.81 2.69 -11.84
N TYR A 37 18.47 3.93 -11.49
CA TYR A 37 17.78 4.28 -10.24
C TYR A 37 16.60 3.35 -9.91
N LYS A 38 15.67 3.13 -10.85
CA LYS A 38 14.49 2.25 -10.64
C LYS A 38 14.87 0.81 -10.24
N ARG A 39 16.01 0.29 -10.72
CA ARG A 39 16.45 -1.09 -10.43
C ARG A 39 17.00 -1.24 -9.01
N ILE A 40 17.43 -0.15 -8.37
CA ILE A 40 17.93 -0.17 -6.99
C ILE A 40 16.84 -0.66 -6.05
N HIS A 41 15.68 0.02 -6.03
CA HIS A 41 14.59 -0.32 -5.11
C HIS A 41 13.85 -1.59 -5.52
N GLN A 42 13.79 -1.93 -6.81
CA GLN A 42 13.35 -3.26 -7.26
C GLN A 42 14.24 -4.36 -6.68
N LYS A 43 15.56 -4.17 -6.66
CA LYS A 43 16.48 -5.14 -6.07
C LYS A 43 16.33 -5.24 -4.55
N ALA A 44 16.11 -4.11 -3.87
CA ALA A 44 15.80 -4.12 -2.45
C ALA A 44 14.50 -4.89 -2.14
N LEU A 45 13.45 -4.67 -2.94
CA LEU A 45 12.18 -5.38 -2.80
C LEU A 45 12.33 -6.89 -3.04
N ASP A 46 13.10 -7.30 -4.06
CA ASP A 46 13.45 -8.69 -4.33
C ASP A 46 14.15 -9.35 -3.13
N LEU A 47 15.13 -8.67 -2.53
CA LEU A 47 15.81 -9.16 -1.32
C LEU A 47 14.84 -9.34 -0.15
N ILE A 48 13.92 -8.38 0.08
CA ILE A 48 12.92 -8.48 1.14
C ILE A 48 11.99 -9.68 0.89
N ARG A 49 11.43 -9.80 -0.33
CA ARG A 49 10.47 -10.86 -0.70
C ARG A 49 11.08 -12.26 -0.69
N THR A 50 12.41 -12.37 -0.85
CA THR A 50 13.13 -13.66 -0.85
C THR A 50 13.74 -14.00 0.51
N GLY A 51 13.25 -13.38 1.60
CA GLY A 51 13.68 -13.68 2.97
C GLY A 51 15.04 -13.11 3.36
N LYS A 52 15.59 -12.19 2.56
CA LYS A 52 16.92 -11.57 2.75
C LYS A 52 16.79 -10.12 3.22
N ALA A 53 15.83 -9.83 4.10
CA ALA A 53 15.56 -8.47 4.58
C ALA A 53 16.78 -7.83 5.28
N GLN A 54 17.58 -8.60 6.03
CA GLN A 54 18.83 -8.11 6.63
C GLN A 54 19.84 -7.67 5.56
N THR A 55 19.94 -8.41 4.46
CA THR A 55 20.77 -8.05 3.30
C THR A 55 20.22 -6.81 2.59
N ALA A 56 18.89 -6.65 2.53
CA ALA A 56 18.25 -5.46 1.98
C ALA A 56 18.59 -4.20 2.80
N VAL A 57 18.57 -4.27 4.14
CA VAL A 57 18.99 -3.14 5.00
C VAL A 57 20.44 -2.74 4.71
N LYS A 58 21.36 -3.70 4.64
CA LYS A 58 22.77 -3.42 4.29
C LYS A 58 22.92 -2.83 2.89
N PHE A 59 22.17 -3.34 1.92
CA PHE A 59 22.14 -2.83 0.55
C PHE A 59 21.66 -1.37 0.51
N LEU A 60 20.57 -1.07 1.22
CA LEU A 60 19.97 0.26 1.26
C LEU A 60 20.82 1.27 2.04
N ALA A 61 21.57 0.84 3.05
CA ALA A 61 22.54 1.71 3.75
C ALA A 61 23.61 2.26 2.77
N VAL A 62 24.15 1.40 1.89
CA VAL A 62 25.09 1.83 0.83
C VAL A 62 24.43 2.83 -0.14
N VAL A 63 23.14 2.66 -0.43
CA VAL A 63 22.39 3.59 -1.28
C VAL A 63 22.20 4.93 -0.57
N GLU A 64 21.83 4.91 0.71
CA GLU A 64 21.61 6.08 1.54
C GLU A 64 22.87 6.93 1.70
N GLU A 65 24.03 6.31 1.91
CA GLU A 65 25.32 7.01 1.96
C GLU A 65 25.57 7.84 0.69
N LYS A 66 25.21 7.29 -0.48
CA LYS A 66 25.40 7.96 -1.77
C LYS A 66 24.26 8.90 -2.15
N LEU A 67 23.04 8.59 -1.73
CA LEU A 67 21.80 9.32 -2.04
C LEU A 67 21.04 9.67 -0.74
N PRO A 68 21.58 10.56 0.11
CA PRO A 68 21.07 10.78 1.47
C PRO A 68 19.68 11.43 1.54
N ARG A 69 19.19 11.98 0.42
CA ARG A 69 17.87 12.61 0.29
C ARG A 69 16.85 11.75 -0.46
N ASP A 70 17.19 10.50 -0.76
CA ASP A 70 16.31 9.62 -1.53
C ASP A 70 15.15 9.07 -0.68
N VAL A 71 13.92 9.45 -1.03
CA VAL A 71 12.70 9.05 -0.31
C VAL A 71 12.40 7.56 -0.44
N GLU A 72 12.65 6.98 -1.62
CA GLU A 72 12.37 5.57 -1.89
C GLU A 72 13.31 4.64 -1.10
N THR A 73 14.56 5.06 -0.87
CA THR A 73 15.49 4.33 0.00
C THR A 73 14.95 4.26 1.43
N GLN A 74 14.42 5.37 1.95
CA GLN A 74 13.83 5.39 3.30
C GLN A 74 12.54 4.57 3.38
N TYR A 75 11.69 4.62 2.36
CA TYR A 75 10.51 3.76 2.28
C TYR A 75 10.88 2.28 2.30
N MET A 76 11.85 1.87 1.47
CA MET A 76 12.30 0.48 1.40
C MET A 76 13.03 0.03 2.66
N LEU A 77 13.75 0.91 3.36
CA LEU A 77 14.34 0.64 4.68
C LEU A 77 13.24 0.32 5.69
N ALA A 78 12.20 1.15 5.74
CA ALA A 78 11.06 0.92 6.63
C ALA A 78 10.38 -0.44 6.36
N VAL A 79 10.18 -0.82 5.09
CA VAL A 79 9.62 -2.12 4.72
C VAL A 79 10.54 -3.29 5.13
N ALA A 80 11.86 -3.16 4.94
CA ALA A 80 12.82 -4.18 5.34
C ALA A 80 12.87 -4.33 6.87
N GLN A 81 12.87 -3.22 7.61
CA GLN A 81 12.87 -3.19 9.08
C GLN A 81 11.57 -3.73 9.65
N CYS A 82 10.41 -3.44 9.03
CA CYS A 82 9.13 -4.07 9.40
C CYS A 82 9.20 -5.59 9.25
N THR A 83 9.75 -6.09 8.14
CA THR A 83 9.96 -7.54 7.91
C THR A 83 10.85 -8.18 8.98
N LEU A 84 11.79 -7.42 9.55
CA LEU A 84 12.71 -7.86 10.61
C LEU A 84 12.15 -7.68 12.03
N GLY A 85 10.93 -7.16 12.20
CA GLY A 85 10.35 -6.85 13.52
C GLY A 85 10.98 -5.62 14.20
N GLN A 86 11.74 -4.81 13.47
CA GLN A 86 12.46 -3.64 13.98
C GLN A 86 11.55 -2.40 13.95
N ALA A 87 10.50 -2.40 14.78
CA ALA A 87 9.42 -1.40 14.71
C ALA A 87 9.89 0.05 14.89
N ASP A 88 10.79 0.32 15.85
CA ASP A 88 11.29 1.69 16.09
C ASP A 88 12.12 2.21 14.92
N ALA A 89 12.98 1.36 14.35
CA ALA A 89 13.78 1.70 13.18
C ALA A 89 12.89 1.96 11.96
N ALA A 90 11.88 1.11 11.75
CA ALA A 90 10.92 1.28 10.67
C ALA A 90 10.14 2.59 10.79
N GLU A 91 9.65 2.94 11.98
CA GLU A 91 8.95 4.21 12.22
C GLU A 91 9.88 5.42 11.98
N ALA A 92 11.16 5.32 12.38
CA ALA A 92 12.15 6.36 12.12
C ALA A 92 12.42 6.55 10.62
N SER A 93 12.55 5.46 9.85
CA SER A 93 12.70 5.53 8.39
C SER A 93 11.46 6.11 7.71
N VAL A 94 10.24 5.78 8.16
CA VAL A 94 9.01 6.44 7.69
C VAL A 94 9.04 7.94 7.98
N ALA A 95 9.39 8.34 9.21
CA ALA A 95 9.48 9.75 9.58
C ALA A 95 10.48 10.51 8.69
N LYS A 96 11.62 9.89 8.40
CA LYS A 96 12.64 10.45 7.50
C LYS A 96 12.12 10.55 6.06
N ALA A 97 11.45 9.53 5.54
CA ALA A 97 10.84 9.55 4.21
C ALA A 97 9.83 10.69 4.05
N LEU A 98 8.95 10.87 5.05
CA LEU A 98 7.96 11.96 5.07
C LEU A 98 8.64 13.33 5.12
N LYS A 99 9.68 13.50 5.95
CA LYS A 99 10.47 14.74 6.02
C LYS A 99 11.14 15.08 4.69
N LEU A 100 11.53 14.06 3.93
CA LEU A 100 12.13 14.20 2.60
C LEU A 100 11.10 14.37 1.47
N GLY A 101 9.80 14.36 1.77
CA GLY A 101 8.72 14.66 0.82
C GLY A 101 7.99 13.44 0.26
N LEU A 102 8.16 12.24 0.85
CA LEU A 102 7.35 11.09 0.45
C LEU A 102 5.85 11.40 0.71
N PRO A 103 4.96 11.20 -0.29
CA PRO A 103 3.53 11.40 -0.08
C PRO A 103 2.98 10.50 1.03
N VAL A 104 2.21 11.07 1.96
CA VAL A 104 1.60 10.32 3.08
C VAL A 104 0.79 9.12 2.60
N GLY A 105 0.11 9.25 1.46
CA GLY A 105 -0.67 8.16 0.87
C GLY A 105 0.14 6.90 0.56
N ARG A 106 1.46 7.00 0.40
CA ARG A 106 2.34 5.83 0.25
C ARG A 106 2.50 5.03 1.54
N ILE A 107 2.34 5.68 2.69
CA ILE A 107 2.45 5.09 4.02
C ILE A 107 1.11 4.53 4.51
N ILE A 108 0.02 5.26 4.30
CA ILE A 108 -1.30 4.88 4.83
C ILE A 108 -2.23 4.23 3.79
N GLY A 109 -1.82 4.19 2.52
CA GLY A 109 -2.63 3.64 1.44
C GLY A 109 -2.58 2.12 1.38
N GLY A 110 -3.61 1.47 1.92
CA GLY A 110 -3.79 0.02 1.83
C GLY A 110 -3.15 -0.75 2.99
N SER A 111 -3.28 -2.07 2.94
CA SER A 111 -2.66 -3.05 3.84
C SER A 111 -1.44 -3.75 3.23
N HIS A 112 -1.22 -3.63 1.91
CA HIS A 112 -0.15 -4.35 1.18
C HIS A 112 1.07 -3.48 0.87
N ASN A 113 1.41 -2.55 1.76
CA ASN A 113 2.56 -1.64 1.58
C ASN A 113 3.84 -2.10 2.31
N GLY A 114 3.76 -3.20 3.07
CA GLY A 114 4.89 -3.74 3.85
C GLY A 114 5.12 -3.06 5.20
N LEU A 115 4.21 -2.18 5.64
CA LEU A 115 4.31 -1.39 6.88
C LEU A 115 3.25 -1.79 7.93
N ASP A 116 2.53 -2.91 7.73
CA ASP A 116 1.43 -3.29 8.63
C ASP A 116 1.90 -3.56 10.08
N ALA A 117 3.12 -4.07 10.25
CA ALA A 117 3.74 -4.31 11.55
C ALA A 117 3.87 -3.03 12.41
N ILE A 118 3.95 -1.85 11.77
CA ILE A 118 4.00 -0.56 12.45
C ILE A 118 2.69 0.23 12.36
N ARG A 119 1.60 -0.35 11.85
CA ARG A 119 0.33 0.36 11.66
C ARG A 119 -0.24 0.93 12.96
N LYS A 120 0.02 0.27 14.10
CA LYS A 120 -0.42 0.70 15.44
C LYS A 120 0.54 1.70 16.11
N ARG A 121 1.67 2.03 15.49
CA ARG A 121 2.67 2.95 16.06
C ARG A 121 2.16 4.40 16.04
N PRO A 122 2.63 5.27 16.96
CA PRO A 122 2.11 6.63 17.13
C PRO A 122 2.13 7.50 15.87
N LEU A 123 3.20 7.43 15.07
CA LEU A 123 3.30 8.18 13.82
C LEU A 123 2.21 7.75 12.84
N ILE A 124 2.04 6.45 12.63
CA ILE A 124 1.08 5.93 11.65
C ILE A 124 -0.36 6.21 12.10
N GLN A 125 -0.66 6.01 13.39
CA GLN A 125 -1.98 6.33 13.95
C GLN A 125 -2.34 7.81 13.79
N ARG A 126 -1.38 8.72 13.99
CA ARG A 126 -1.58 10.15 13.75
C ARG A 126 -1.90 10.44 12.28
N LEU A 127 -1.17 9.84 11.33
CA LEU A 127 -1.43 10.00 9.90
C LEU A 127 -2.81 9.45 9.51
N LEU A 128 -3.18 8.26 10.00
CA LEU A 128 -4.49 7.66 9.78
C LEU A 128 -5.61 8.57 10.28
N LYS A 129 -5.47 9.15 11.48
CA LYS A 129 -6.44 10.11 12.03
C LYS A 129 -6.54 11.38 11.20
N GLN A 130 -5.40 11.97 10.81
CA GLN A 130 -5.36 13.21 10.03
C GLN A 130 -5.97 13.07 8.63
N HIS A 131 -5.88 11.88 8.03
CA HIS A 131 -6.35 11.60 6.68
C HIS A 131 -7.64 10.75 6.62
N GLY A 132 -8.18 10.31 7.77
CA GLY A 132 -9.27 9.32 7.84
C GLY A 132 -10.56 9.73 7.16
N LYS A 133 -10.79 11.03 6.97
CA LYS A 133 -11.99 11.59 6.34
C LYS A 133 -11.76 12.09 4.92
N LYS A 134 -10.59 11.82 4.34
CA LYS A 134 -10.19 12.24 2.99
C LYS A 134 -9.78 11.03 2.15
N PRO A 135 -9.97 11.06 0.82
CA PRO A 135 -9.39 10.07 -0.06
C PRO A 135 -7.87 10.07 0.10
N VAL A 136 -7.28 8.89 0.30
CA VAL A 136 -5.82 8.70 0.28
C VAL A 136 -5.31 8.64 -1.15
N HIS A 137 -6.04 7.95 -2.02
CA HIS A 137 -5.82 7.91 -3.46
C HIS A 137 -7.15 8.11 -4.20
N GLY A 138 -7.07 8.63 -5.42
CA GLY A 138 -8.25 9.02 -6.20
C GLY A 138 -8.90 10.32 -5.68
N PRO A 139 -10.18 10.57 -5.97
CA PRO A 139 -11.10 9.71 -6.71
C PRO A 139 -10.76 9.60 -8.21
N MET A 140 -11.05 8.46 -8.82
CA MET A 140 -10.90 8.21 -10.25
C MET A 140 -12.19 7.65 -10.83
N VAL A 141 -12.71 8.29 -11.88
CA VAL A 141 -13.87 7.80 -12.62
C VAL A 141 -13.40 6.80 -13.68
N GLY A 142 -14.07 5.66 -13.79
CA GLY A 142 -13.82 4.64 -14.80
C GLY A 142 -15.04 3.76 -15.06
N SER A 143 -14.90 2.76 -15.94
CA SER A 143 -15.98 1.85 -16.36
C SER A 143 -17.27 2.58 -16.78
N LEU A 144 -17.09 3.69 -17.49
CA LEU A 144 -18.15 4.59 -17.91
C LEU A 144 -18.97 3.99 -19.05
N SER A 145 -20.29 4.13 -18.98
CA SER A 145 -21.24 3.87 -20.08
C SER A 145 -22.23 5.03 -20.20
N GLY A 146 -23.25 4.91 -21.05
CA GLY A 146 -24.34 5.86 -21.07
C GLY A 146 -25.17 5.88 -19.78
N THR A 147 -25.19 4.80 -19.01
CA THR A 147 -26.08 4.65 -17.85
C THR A 147 -25.38 4.32 -16.54
N ARG A 148 -24.05 4.20 -16.56
CA ARG A 148 -23.27 3.85 -15.37
C ARG A 148 -21.91 4.54 -15.34
N ALA A 149 -21.40 4.79 -14.15
CA ALA A 149 -20.02 5.19 -13.91
C ALA A 149 -19.53 4.53 -12.62
N THR A 150 -18.24 4.22 -12.53
CA THR A 150 -17.63 3.76 -11.27
C THR A 150 -16.65 4.82 -10.77
N VAL A 151 -16.82 5.25 -9.53
CA VAL A 151 -15.87 6.11 -8.81
C VAL A 151 -15.03 5.24 -7.88
N TRP A 152 -13.73 5.23 -8.11
CA TRP A 152 -12.75 4.49 -7.35
C TRP A 152 -11.95 5.42 -6.45
N LEU A 153 -11.83 5.08 -5.18
CA LEU A 153 -10.92 5.77 -4.26
C LEU A 153 -10.42 4.79 -3.22
N ARG A 154 -9.39 5.21 -2.48
CA ARG A 154 -8.91 4.49 -1.31
C ARG A 154 -9.05 5.35 -0.07
N THR A 155 -9.50 4.77 1.02
CA THR A 155 -9.57 5.40 2.35
C THR A 155 -8.37 5.00 3.19
N ALA A 156 -8.10 5.74 4.26
CA ALA A 156 -6.98 5.44 5.16
C ALA A 156 -7.25 4.19 6.03
N ASP A 157 -8.51 3.93 6.34
CA ASP A 157 -9.00 2.79 7.10
C ASP A 157 -10.41 2.39 6.63
N ASN A 158 -11.05 1.45 7.32
CA ASN A 158 -12.45 1.11 7.12
C ASN A 158 -13.32 2.37 7.21
N ALA A 159 -14.16 2.60 6.21
CA ALA A 159 -15.00 3.79 6.15
C ALA A 159 -16.22 3.58 5.25
N THR A 160 -17.28 4.34 5.54
CA THR A 160 -18.43 4.47 4.64
C THR A 160 -18.14 5.57 3.63
N VAL A 161 -18.22 5.23 2.35
CA VAL A 161 -18.04 6.18 1.25
C VAL A 161 -19.36 6.39 0.54
N GLN A 162 -19.77 7.66 0.42
CA GLN A 162 -20.91 8.08 -0.38
C GLN A 162 -20.42 8.91 -1.55
N VAL A 163 -20.95 8.62 -2.73
CA VAL A 163 -20.75 9.41 -3.94
C VAL A 163 -22.10 9.90 -4.40
N GLU A 164 -22.19 11.19 -4.68
CA GLU A 164 -23.37 11.83 -5.23
C GLU A 164 -22.99 12.56 -6.52
N ALA A 165 -23.79 12.39 -7.56
CA ALA A 165 -23.58 13.01 -8.86
C ALA A 165 -24.86 13.69 -9.34
N ASP A 166 -24.73 14.93 -9.82
CA ASP A 166 -25.82 15.76 -10.31
C ASP A 166 -25.55 16.18 -11.76
N THR A 167 -26.61 16.24 -12.58
CA THR A 167 -26.50 16.72 -13.96
C THR A 167 -26.06 18.18 -14.01
N VAL A 168 -25.38 18.55 -15.10
CA VAL A 168 -25.03 19.93 -15.42
C VAL A 168 -25.64 20.32 -16.77
N PRO A 169 -26.64 21.22 -16.81
CA PRO A 169 -27.30 21.87 -15.68
C PRO A 169 -28.15 20.90 -14.83
N PRO A 170 -28.51 21.28 -13.59
CA PRO A 170 -29.41 20.47 -12.75
C PRO A 170 -30.76 20.24 -13.45
N THR A 171 -31.25 19.01 -13.41
CA THR A 171 -32.55 18.62 -13.97
C THR A 171 -33.33 17.78 -12.95
N PRO A 172 -34.68 17.79 -13.00
CA PRO A 172 -35.47 16.81 -12.24
C PRO A 172 -35.02 15.37 -12.54
N GLY A 173 -34.81 14.59 -11.47
CA GLY A 173 -34.25 13.23 -11.59
C GLY A 173 -32.81 13.18 -12.10
N GLY A 174 -32.06 14.29 -12.04
CA GLY A 174 -30.66 14.38 -12.45
C GLY A 174 -29.65 13.97 -11.37
N LYS A 175 -30.11 13.70 -10.15
CA LYS A 175 -29.27 13.26 -9.03
C LYS A 175 -29.19 11.74 -8.96
N VAL A 176 -27.98 11.20 -8.86
CA VAL A 176 -27.70 9.76 -8.67
C VAL A 176 -26.68 9.61 -7.55
N SER A 177 -26.85 8.62 -6.69
CA SER A 177 -25.91 8.36 -5.59
C SER A 177 -25.57 6.88 -5.46
N ALA A 178 -24.46 6.61 -4.76
CA ALA A 178 -24.04 5.28 -4.36
C ALA A 178 -23.35 5.35 -3.00
N VAL A 179 -23.60 4.35 -2.15
CA VAL A 179 -22.93 4.17 -0.85
C VAL A 179 -22.23 2.82 -0.86
N VAL A 180 -20.97 2.79 -0.41
CA VAL A 180 -20.14 1.58 -0.36
C VAL A 180 -19.25 1.60 0.88
N GLN A 181 -18.91 0.41 1.38
CA GLN A 181 -17.96 0.25 2.49
C GLN A 181 -16.55 0.02 1.93
N ALA A 182 -15.61 0.89 2.28
CA ALA A 182 -14.19 0.59 2.15
C ALA A 182 -13.80 -0.35 3.30
N ARG A 183 -13.18 -1.48 2.97
CA ARG A 183 -12.82 -2.51 3.95
C ARG A 183 -11.39 -2.99 3.78
N ARG A 184 -10.76 -3.42 4.87
CA ARG A 184 -9.40 -3.96 4.89
C ARG A 184 -9.24 -5.14 3.92
N GLU A 185 -10.22 -6.04 3.85
CA GLU A 185 -10.21 -7.20 2.92
C GLU A 185 -10.08 -6.79 1.45
N HIS A 186 -10.50 -5.55 1.11
CA HIS A 186 -10.38 -4.96 -0.22
C HIS A 186 -9.31 -3.85 -0.27
N ASP A 187 -8.31 -3.91 0.60
CA ASP A 187 -7.19 -2.95 0.65
C ASP A 187 -7.67 -1.49 0.85
N PHE A 188 -8.79 -1.32 1.56
CA PHE A 188 -9.50 -0.06 1.79
C PHE A 188 -9.95 0.66 0.50
N VAL A 189 -10.11 -0.08 -0.60
CA VAL A 189 -10.63 0.45 -1.86
C VAL A 189 -12.16 0.52 -1.80
N ALA A 190 -12.71 1.69 -2.11
CA ALA A 190 -14.13 1.90 -2.36
C ALA A 190 -14.40 1.93 -3.86
N LYS A 191 -15.35 1.09 -4.30
CA LYS A 191 -15.84 1.02 -5.67
C LYS A 191 -17.31 1.45 -5.70
N ALA A 192 -17.56 2.75 -5.78
CA ALA A 192 -18.92 3.29 -5.83
C ALA A 192 -19.46 3.24 -7.26
N VAL A 193 -20.50 2.44 -7.49
CA VAL A 193 -21.11 2.29 -8.83
C VAL A 193 -22.37 3.13 -8.92
N LEU A 194 -22.30 4.24 -9.65
CA LEU A 194 -23.46 5.07 -10.00
C LEU A 194 -24.22 4.38 -11.14
N LYS A 195 -25.51 4.15 -10.96
CA LYS A 195 -26.42 3.50 -11.92
C LYS A 195 -27.57 4.43 -12.27
N GLY A 196 -28.18 4.25 -13.44
CA GLY A 196 -29.32 5.07 -13.86
C GLY A 196 -28.92 6.48 -14.32
N LEU A 197 -27.65 6.65 -14.73
CA LEU A 197 -27.21 7.90 -15.35
C LEU A 197 -27.90 8.08 -16.71
N LYS A 198 -28.05 9.34 -17.12
CA LYS A 198 -28.58 9.70 -18.44
C LYS A 198 -27.44 9.58 -19.46
N PRO A 199 -27.68 8.98 -20.65
CA PRO A 199 -26.69 8.98 -21.73
C PRO A 199 -26.30 10.40 -22.16
N GLU A 200 -25.09 10.52 -22.69
CA GLU A 200 -24.53 11.76 -23.22
C GLU A 200 -24.62 12.98 -22.28
N THR A 201 -24.65 12.75 -20.98
CA THR A 201 -24.96 13.77 -19.98
C THR A 201 -23.74 14.09 -19.14
N LYS A 202 -23.53 15.39 -18.90
CA LYS A 202 -22.47 15.89 -18.02
C LYS A 202 -22.94 15.84 -16.57
N TYR A 203 -22.07 15.36 -15.70
CA TYR A 203 -22.28 15.28 -14.26
C TYR A 203 -21.15 16.00 -13.52
N THR A 204 -21.49 16.66 -12.42
CA THR A 204 -20.57 16.94 -11.31
C THR A 204 -20.78 15.91 -10.23
N TYR A 205 -19.75 15.54 -9.48
CA TYR A 205 -19.91 14.66 -8.33
C TYR A 205 -19.08 15.07 -7.12
N THR A 206 -19.57 14.69 -5.94
CA THR A 206 -18.92 14.88 -4.64
C THR A 206 -18.75 13.52 -3.96
N VAL A 207 -17.69 13.41 -3.15
CA VAL A 207 -17.42 12.23 -2.32
C VAL A 207 -17.49 12.62 -0.86
N ALA A 208 -18.25 11.87 -0.07
CA ALA A 208 -18.23 11.96 1.39
C ALA A 208 -17.65 10.68 2.00
N ILE A 209 -16.84 10.82 3.05
CA ILE A 209 -16.25 9.72 3.80
C ILE A 209 -16.69 9.86 5.26
N ASP A 210 -17.42 8.87 5.76
CA ASP A 210 -18.07 8.88 7.08
C ASP A 210 -18.85 10.18 7.35
N GLY A 211 -19.64 10.61 6.38
CA GLY A 211 -20.46 11.81 6.46
C GLY A 211 -19.72 13.13 6.22
N GLN A 212 -18.39 13.13 6.10
CA GLN A 212 -17.62 14.33 5.78
C GLN A 212 -17.41 14.47 4.27
N GLU A 213 -17.98 15.51 3.68
CA GLU A 213 -17.77 15.86 2.29
C GLU A 213 -16.33 16.30 2.01
N ASN A 214 -15.77 15.77 0.93
CA ASN A 214 -14.49 16.16 0.40
C ASN A 214 -14.71 17.11 -0.77
N GLN A 215 -14.73 18.41 -0.48
CA GLN A 215 -14.91 19.49 -1.46
C GLN A 215 -13.64 19.72 -2.29
N ALA A 216 -13.07 18.67 -2.88
CA ALA A 216 -12.13 18.87 -3.99
C ALA A 216 -12.89 19.60 -5.12
N ALA A 217 -12.20 20.46 -5.87
CA ALA A 217 -12.79 21.21 -6.99
C ALA A 217 -13.70 20.31 -7.83
N ARG A 218 -14.97 20.73 -7.98
CA ARG A 218 -16.10 19.99 -8.56
C ARG A 218 -15.64 19.01 -9.65
N GLN A 219 -15.51 17.75 -9.27
CA GLN A 219 -15.09 16.69 -10.17
C GLN A 219 -16.20 16.45 -11.20
N GLN A 220 -15.83 16.21 -12.45
CA GLN A 220 -16.79 16.11 -13.56
C GLN A 220 -16.51 14.90 -14.43
N PHE A 221 -17.58 14.35 -15.01
CA PHE A 221 -17.51 13.38 -16.10
C PHE A 221 -18.69 13.56 -17.05
N LYS A 222 -18.58 13.05 -18.28
CA LYS A 222 -19.68 12.99 -19.25
C LYS A 222 -19.91 11.54 -19.64
N THR A 223 -21.12 11.02 -19.44
CA THR A 223 -21.47 9.65 -19.85
C THR A 223 -21.38 9.49 -21.37
N PHE A 224 -21.20 8.26 -21.84
CA PHE A 224 -21.23 7.96 -23.26
C PHE A 224 -22.65 7.99 -23.82
N ASN A 225 -22.77 7.82 -25.14
CA ASN A 225 -24.05 7.64 -25.80
C ASN A 225 -24.75 6.37 -25.28
N LYS A 226 -26.03 6.22 -25.63
CA LYS A 226 -26.78 5.02 -25.27
C LYS A 226 -26.08 3.80 -25.88
N SER A 227 -26.11 2.67 -25.18
CA SER A 227 -25.51 1.44 -25.69
C SER A 227 -26.13 1.08 -27.04
N GLY A 228 -25.27 0.83 -28.04
CA GLY A 228 -25.69 0.54 -29.42
C GLY A 228 -25.77 1.77 -30.33
N GLU A 229 -25.66 2.99 -29.81
CA GLU A 229 -25.65 4.21 -30.63
C GLU A 229 -24.23 4.65 -30.99
N PRO A 230 -24.01 5.17 -32.21
CA PRO A 230 -22.71 5.70 -32.61
C PRO A 230 -22.36 6.94 -31.78
N GLY A 231 -21.08 7.11 -31.45
CA GLY A 231 -20.59 8.26 -30.68
C GLY A 231 -19.16 8.63 -31.02
N LYS A 232 -18.80 9.89 -30.79
CA LYS A 232 -17.42 10.39 -30.93
C LYS A 232 -16.76 10.46 -29.56
N PHE A 233 -15.55 9.93 -29.44
CA PHE A 233 -14.76 10.05 -28.22
C PHE A 233 -13.30 10.36 -28.55
N ARG A 234 -12.60 10.92 -27.55
CA ARG A 234 -11.16 11.15 -27.59
C ARG A 234 -10.53 10.35 -26.46
N LEU A 235 -9.47 9.64 -26.76
CA LEU A 235 -8.78 8.78 -25.81
C LEU A 235 -7.31 9.23 -25.71
N ALA A 236 -6.85 9.41 -24.48
CA ALA A 236 -5.45 9.66 -24.15
C ALA A 236 -4.90 8.46 -23.38
N PHE A 237 -3.65 8.10 -23.66
CA PHE A 237 -2.96 6.98 -23.01
C PHE A 237 -1.63 7.47 -22.44
N GLY A 238 -1.18 6.88 -21.33
CA GLY A 238 0.11 7.17 -20.72
C GLY A 238 0.69 5.91 -20.05
N GLY A 239 2.01 5.80 -20.00
CA GLY A 239 2.74 4.70 -19.37
C GLY A 239 4.14 5.16 -18.95
N GLY A 240 4.75 4.48 -17.96
CA GLY A 240 6.07 4.82 -17.42
C GLY A 240 6.61 3.81 -16.42
#